data_AF-A0A6L9EG45-F1
#
_entry.id   AF-A0A6L9EG45-F1
#
_cell.length_a   1.000
_cell.length_b   1.000
_cell.length_c   1.000
_cell.angle_alpha   90.00
_cell.angle_beta   90.00
_cell.angle_gamma   90.00
#
_symmetry.space_group_name_H-M   'P 1'
#
loop_
_entity.id
_entity.type
_entity.pdbx_description
1 polymer ?
#
loop_
_entity_poly.entity_id
_entity_poly.type
_entity_poly.pdbx_seq_one_letter_code
_entity_poly.pdbx_strand_id
1 'polypeptide(L)'
;MRQLLLVFAGTFLLSCNSTKEKITTDQSRHVGLTELETTHSFKTLYSNGAIDHAEKQTALVHEAYEFLSKIMGPKEEFCLLVVAGEDWEKNAYSPVVGMPEYYKGNLIVGTEKNEMALGYGEMIKSMPEEMTVDLIRTYINDEGELDMGLFFDKLSIHELTHNFQDPKNQEGYSMSRWLEEIHANMGLYAFYKTKRPEELQYVMHLVDFSLENPPPALQYSTLEDFDTNYFTMDPANYGQYQMRFTKAGQMLIDSLGNSILKPLNDFLIKYDESYKDKLTEEEFREKLATEVDPYVVELMDSWE
;
A
#
# COMPACT_ATOMS: atom_id res chain seq x y z
N MET A 1 -62.60 -25.52 45.40
CA MET A 1 -62.00 -24.20 45.10
C MET A 1 -60.49 -24.29 45.25
N ARG A 2 -59.75 -24.36 44.14
CA ARG A 2 -58.39 -23.83 43.93
C ARG A 2 -57.96 -24.18 42.50
N GLN A 3 -58.07 -23.20 41.62
CA GLN A 3 -57.57 -23.25 40.24
C GLN A 3 -56.04 -23.15 40.29
N LEU A 4 -55.35 -24.03 39.55
CA LEU A 4 -53.92 -23.91 39.28
C LEU A 4 -53.77 -23.13 37.97
N LEU A 5 -53.19 -21.93 38.04
CA LEU A 5 -52.77 -21.15 36.87
C LEU A 5 -51.45 -21.73 36.34
N LEU A 6 -51.47 -22.21 35.09
CA LEU A 6 -50.27 -22.52 34.31
C LEU A 6 -49.79 -21.22 33.64
N VAL A 7 -48.63 -20.71 34.08
CA VAL A 7 -47.95 -19.59 33.43
C VAL A 7 -47.09 -20.16 32.31
N PHE A 8 -47.45 -19.84 31.07
CA PHE A 8 -46.65 -20.11 29.88
C PHE A 8 -45.50 -19.10 29.83
N ALA A 9 -44.26 -19.57 30.01
CA ALA A 9 -43.07 -18.78 29.71
C ALA A 9 -42.79 -18.89 28.20
N GLY A 10 -43.14 -17.83 27.47
CA GLY A 10 -42.79 -17.68 26.05
C GLY A 10 -41.36 -17.20 25.90
N THR A 11 -40.47 -18.06 25.39
CA THR A 11 -39.10 -17.71 25.01
C THR A 11 -39.15 -16.90 23.71
N PHE A 12 -38.94 -15.59 23.79
CA PHE A 12 -38.71 -14.73 22.61
C PHE A 12 -37.29 -15.00 22.09
N LEU A 13 -37.17 -15.78 21.03
CA LEU A 13 -35.94 -15.86 20.23
C LEU A 13 -35.88 -14.60 19.34
N LEU A 14 -35.14 -13.59 19.80
CA LEU A 14 -34.71 -12.47 18.96
C LEU A 14 -33.67 -13.00 17.98
N SER A 15 -34.11 -13.35 16.77
CA SER A 15 -33.23 -13.61 15.63
C SER A 15 -32.51 -12.31 15.28
N CYS A 16 -31.27 -12.16 15.71
CA CYS A 16 -30.36 -11.13 15.21
C CYS A 16 -30.04 -11.46 13.74
N ASN A 17 -30.87 -10.98 12.81
CA ASN A 17 -30.47 -10.87 11.41
C ASN A 17 -29.49 -9.69 11.31
N SER A 18 -28.21 -9.91 11.62
CA SER A 18 -27.17 -9.03 11.11
C SER A 18 -27.12 -9.27 9.60
N THR A 19 -27.71 -8.39 8.81
CA THR A 19 -27.40 -8.28 7.39
C THR A 19 -25.89 -8.03 7.30
N LYS A 20 -25.12 -9.07 6.94
CA LYS A 20 -23.72 -8.89 6.59
C LYS A 20 -23.69 -7.91 5.43
N GLU A 21 -23.13 -6.74 5.66
CA GLU A 21 -22.89 -5.74 4.63
C GLU A 21 -22.08 -6.43 3.52
N LYS A 22 -22.56 -6.35 2.29
CA LYS A 22 -21.92 -7.00 1.15
C LYS A 22 -20.71 -6.13 0.77
N ILE A 23 -19.51 -6.61 1.08
CA ILE A 23 -18.27 -5.98 0.63
C ILE A 23 -18.20 -6.14 -0.90
N THR A 24 -18.07 -5.03 -1.62
CA THR A 24 -17.97 -5.02 -3.09
C THR A 24 -16.93 -4.01 -3.53
N THR A 25 -16.12 -4.33 -4.53
CA THR A 25 -15.24 -3.36 -5.21
C THR A 25 -16.06 -2.23 -5.81
N ASP A 26 -15.58 -0.98 -5.72
CA ASP A 26 -16.18 0.14 -6.45
C ASP A 26 -15.92 0.00 -7.96
N GLN A 27 -16.98 -0.17 -8.73
CA GLN A 27 -16.95 -0.30 -10.19
C GLN A 27 -17.40 0.97 -10.92
N SER A 28 -17.63 2.07 -10.19
CA SER A 28 -18.13 3.33 -10.77
C SER A 28 -17.17 3.97 -11.78
N ARG A 29 -15.89 3.56 -11.77
CA ARG A 29 -14.80 4.09 -12.60
C ARG A 29 -14.09 3.02 -13.41
N HIS A 30 -14.82 2.04 -13.97
CA HIS A 30 -14.25 1.00 -14.85
C HIS A 30 -14.60 1.24 -16.33
N VAL A 31 -14.83 2.50 -16.72
CA VAL A 31 -15.41 2.86 -18.02
C VAL A 31 -14.42 2.58 -19.15
N GLY A 32 -14.82 1.70 -20.07
CA GLY A 32 -14.07 1.43 -21.31
C GLY A 32 -12.90 0.45 -21.14
N LEU A 33 -12.71 -0.10 -19.94
CA LEU A 33 -11.68 -1.11 -19.69
C LEU A 33 -12.12 -2.49 -20.17
N THR A 34 -11.16 -3.30 -20.62
CA THR A 34 -11.35 -4.70 -21.02
C THR A 34 -10.93 -5.62 -19.87
N GLU A 35 -11.70 -6.66 -19.58
CA GLU A 35 -11.31 -7.69 -18.60
C GLU A 35 -10.26 -8.63 -19.21
N LEU A 36 -9.16 -8.82 -18.49
CA LEU A 36 -8.16 -9.84 -18.82
C LEU A 36 -8.64 -11.18 -18.26
N GLU A 37 -8.84 -12.15 -19.15
CA GLU A 37 -9.31 -13.49 -18.77
C GLU A 37 -8.23 -14.26 -18.00
N THR A 38 -8.48 -14.50 -16.71
CA THR A 38 -7.55 -15.24 -15.84
C THR A 38 -8.31 -16.18 -14.90
N THR A 39 -7.56 -17.02 -14.18
CA THR A 39 -8.11 -17.90 -13.13
C THR A 39 -7.78 -17.40 -11.72
N HIS A 40 -7.28 -16.17 -11.60
CA HIS A 40 -6.87 -15.60 -10.32
C HIS A 40 -8.09 -15.21 -9.47
N SER A 41 -7.86 -14.99 -8.17
CA SER A 41 -8.91 -14.66 -7.21
C SER A 41 -9.42 -13.21 -7.28
N PHE A 42 -8.87 -12.40 -8.18
CA PHE A 42 -9.22 -11.01 -8.40
C PHE A 42 -9.36 -10.75 -9.90
N LYS A 43 -10.09 -9.69 -10.24
CA LYS A 43 -10.24 -9.27 -11.65
C LYS A 43 -9.10 -8.35 -12.06
N THR A 44 -8.65 -8.48 -13.30
CA THR A 44 -7.82 -7.44 -13.94
C THR A 44 -8.61 -6.80 -15.06
N LEU A 45 -8.68 -5.47 -15.05
CA LEU A 45 -9.23 -4.66 -16.13
C LEU A 45 -8.12 -3.77 -16.70
N TYR A 46 -8.10 -3.55 -18.01
CA TYR A 46 -7.04 -2.78 -18.66
C TYR A 46 -7.54 -1.88 -19.80
N SER A 47 -6.83 -0.76 -20.02
CA SER A 47 -7.07 0.15 -21.14
C SER A 47 -6.75 -0.49 -22.49
N ASN A 48 -7.35 0.03 -23.57
CA ASN A 48 -7.04 -0.47 -24.91
C ASN A 48 -5.54 -0.32 -25.22
N GLY A 49 -4.93 -1.37 -25.76
CA GLY A 49 -3.49 -1.40 -26.07
C GLY A 49 -2.58 -1.72 -24.87
N ALA A 50 -3.12 -1.88 -23.67
CA ALA A 50 -2.33 -2.12 -22.45
C ALA A 50 -2.15 -3.61 -22.08
N ILE A 51 -2.47 -4.55 -22.98
CA ILE A 51 -2.54 -5.98 -22.65
C ILE A 51 -1.21 -6.53 -22.08
N ASP A 52 -0.07 -6.19 -22.70
CA ASP A 52 1.24 -6.69 -22.25
C ASP A 52 1.57 -6.18 -20.84
N HIS A 53 1.24 -4.93 -20.53
CA HIS A 53 1.43 -4.38 -19.19
C HIS A 53 0.46 -5.03 -18.19
N ALA A 54 -0.78 -5.30 -18.62
CA ALA A 54 -1.79 -5.95 -17.80
C ALA A 54 -1.42 -7.40 -17.45
N GLU A 55 -0.88 -8.17 -18.39
CA GLU A 55 -0.39 -9.52 -18.14
C GLU A 55 0.77 -9.51 -17.12
N LYS A 56 1.75 -8.60 -17.30
CA LYS A 56 2.89 -8.45 -16.39
C LYS A 56 2.45 -8.09 -14.97
N GLN A 57 1.64 -7.04 -14.82
CA GLN A 57 1.16 -6.60 -13.51
C GLN A 57 0.25 -7.64 -12.85
N THR A 58 -0.61 -8.32 -13.62
CA THR A 58 -1.45 -9.40 -13.10
C THR A 58 -0.62 -10.54 -12.52
N ALA A 59 0.41 -10.99 -13.25
CA ALA A 59 1.28 -12.06 -12.78
C ALA A 59 2.02 -11.66 -11.48
N LEU A 60 2.55 -10.44 -11.44
CA LEU A 60 3.24 -9.88 -10.27
C LEU A 60 2.31 -9.77 -9.05
N VAL A 61 1.15 -9.12 -9.21
CA VAL A 61 0.16 -8.93 -8.15
C VAL A 61 -0.40 -10.28 -7.69
N HIS A 62 -0.59 -11.25 -8.58
CA HIS A 62 -1.05 -12.58 -8.19
C HIS A 62 -0.03 -13.29 -7.29
N GLU A 63 1.25 -13.30 -7.66
CA GLU A 63 2.29 -13.92 -6.85
C GLU A 63 2.41 -13.25 -5.48
N ALA A 64 2.35 -11.92 -5.44
CA ALA A 64 2.38 -11.17 -4.20
C ALA A 64 1.13 -11.40 -3.34
N TYR A 65 -0.05 -11.48 -3.96
CA TYR A 65 -1.29 -11.80 -3.26
C TYR A 65 -1.21 -13.18 -2.61
N GLU A 66 -0.72 -14.20 -3.32
CA GLU A 66 -0.53 -15.54 -2.74
C GLU A 66 0.45 -15.55 -1.57
N PHE A 67 1.46 -14.69 -1.60
CA PHE A 67 2.43 -14.55 -0.52
C PHE A 67 1.82 -13.82 0.70
N LEU A 68 1.25 -12.63 0.49
CA LEU A 68 0.71 -11.76 1.53
C LEU A 68 -0.54 -12.37 2.18
N SER A 69 -1.41 -13.02 1.40
CA SER A 69 -2.62 -13.69 1.91
C SER A 69 -2.30 -14.88 2.83
N LYS A 70 -1.17 -15.56 2.65
CA LYS A 70 -0.70 -16.61 3.58
C LYS A 70 -0.32 -16.04 4.95
N ILE A 71 0.04 -14.76 5.00
CA ILE A 71 0.49 -14.09 6.23
C ILE A 71 -0.69 -13.39 6.89
N MET A 72 -1.38 -12.51 6.16
CA MET A 72 -2.42 -11.62 6.70
C MET A 72 -3.83 -12.22 6.63
N GLY A 73 -4.00 -13.30 5.86
CA GLY A 73 -5.29 -13.89 5.54
C GLY A 73 -5.77 -13.45 4.15
N PRO A 74 -6.54 -14.29 3.42
CA PRO A 74 -7.03 -13.94 2.09
C PRO A 74 -8.06 -12.81 2.15
N LYS A 75 -8.09 -12.02 1.07
CA LYS A 75 -9.10 -11.00 0.84
C LYS A 75 -9.69 -11.20 -0.55
N GLU A 76 -11.00 -11.32 -0.59
CA GLU A 76 -11.76 -11.40 -1.84
C GLU A 76 -12.24 -9.99 -2.25
N GLU A 77 -12.78 -9.87 -3.47
CA GLU A 77 -13.48 -8.66 -3.94
C GLU A 77 -12.58 -7.42 -4.10
N PHE A 78 -11.45 -7.57 -4.81
CA PHE A 78 -10.67 -6.45 -5.32
C PHE A 78 -10.41 -6.59 -6.83
N CYS A 79 -10.06 -5.47 -7.47
CA CYS A 79 -9.71 -5.39 -8.88
C CYS A 79 -8.32 -4.76 -9.04
N LEU A 80 -7.56 -5.24 -10.02
CA LEU A 80 -6.39 -4.58 -10.57
C LEU A 80 -6.81 -3.83 -11.84
N LEU A 81 -6.62 -2.51 -11.88
CA LEU A 81 -6.87 -1.66 -13.03
C LEU A 81 -5.53 -1.22 -13.62
N VAL A 82 -5.30 -1.54 -14.89
CA VAL A 82 -4.08 -1.18 -15.63
C VAL A 82 -4.46 -0.13 -16.65
N VAL A 83 -4.22 1.12 -16.31
CA VAL A 83 -4.87 2.28 -16.94
C VAL A 83 -3.86 3.10 -17.74
N ALA A 84 -4.18 3.33 -19.01
CA ALA A 84 -3.41 4.24 -19.85
C ALA A 84 -3.70 5.70 -19.48
N GLY A 85 -2.75 6.60 -19.72
CA GLY A 85 -2.84 8.01 -19.35
C GLY A 85 -4.07 8.72 -19.92
N GLU A 86 -4.47 8.37 -21.15
CA GLU A 86 -5.66 8.88 -21.82
C GLU A 86 -7.00 8.44 -21.20
N ASP A 87 -6.96 7.37 -20.41
CA ASP A 87 -8.12 6.81 -19.68
C ASP A 87 -8.06 7.10 -18.17
N TRP A 88 -6.96 7.72 -17.68
CA TRP A 88 -6.71 7.96 -16.26
C TRP A 88 -7.83 8.73 -15.58
N GLU A 89 -8.23 9.89 -16.13
CA GLU A 89 -9.29 10.73 -15.55
C GLU A 89 -10.63 10.01 -15.43
N LYS A 90 -10.88 8.96 -16.21
CA LYS A 90 -12.14 8.21 -16.12
C LYS A 90 -12.06 7.08 -15.09
N ASN A 91 -10.88 6.51 -14.90
CA ASN A 91 -10.70 5.24 -14.20
C ASN A 91 -9.90 5.31 -12.88
N ALA A 92 -9.16 6.39 -12.63
CA ALA A 92 -8.29 6.57 -11.47
C ALA A 92 -8.79 7.67 -10.51
N TYR A 93 -8.62 7.49 -9.21
CA TYR A 93 -9.08 8.41 -8.17
C TYR A 93 -8.08 9.53 -7.89
N SER A 94 -6.81 9.29 -8.13
CA SER A 94 -5.75 10.29 -8.05
C SER A 94 -5.69 11.15 -9.32
N PRO A 95 -5.43 12.47 -9.21
CA PRO A 95 -5.17 13.31 -10.37
C PRO A 95 -3.75 13.10 -10.96
N VAL A 96 -2.86 12.37 -10.28
CA VAL A 96 -1.48 12.15 -10.71
C VAL A 96 -1.41 10.96 -11.66
N VAL A 97 -1.32 11.23 -12.96
CA VAL A 97 -1.35 10.21 -14.01
C VAL A 97 -0.24 9.17 -13.82
N GLY A 98 -0.65 7.91 -13.75
CA GLY A 98 0.23 6.75 -13.70
C GLY A 98 0.86 6.47 -12.33
N MET A 99 0.56 7.26 -11.29
CA MET A 99 0.99 6.95 -9.94
C MET A 99 0.13 5.80 -9.40
N PRO A 100 0.73 4.69 -8.95
CA PRO A 100 -0.03 3.61 -8.34
C PRO A 100 -0.87 4.11 -7.16
N GLU A 101 -2.07 3.56 -7.02
CA GLU A 101 -2.96 3.88 -5.90
C GLU A 101 -3.87 2.70 -5.53
N TYR A 102 -4.30 2.67 -4.27
CA TYR A 102 -5.38 1.85 -3.78
C TYR A 102 -6.60 2.67 -3.35
N TYR A 103 -7.77 2.36 -3.92
CA TYR A 103 -9.02 2.99 -3.51
C TYR A 103 -10.25 2.08 -3.66
N LYS A 104 -11.00 1.86 -2.57
CA LYS A 104 -12.28 1.13 -2.53
C LYS A 104 -12.25 -0.23 -3.24
N GLY A 105 -11.21 -1.03 -2.95
CA GLY A 105 -11.02 -2.34 -3.57
C GLY A 105 -10.38 -2.31 -4.95
N ASN A 106 -9.96 -1.15 -5.46
CA ASN A 106 -9.22 -1.04 -6.72
C ASN A 106 -7.75 -0.76 -6.45
N LEU A 107 -6.86 -1.66 -6.89
CA LEU A 107 -5.46 -1.34 -7.15
C LEU A 107 -5.38 -0.77 -8.54
N ILE A 108 -4.78 0.40 -8.71
CA ILE A 108 -4.70 1.10 -9.99
C ILE A 108 -3.23 1.35 -10.29
N VAL A 109 -2.81 0.99 -11.50
CA VAL A 109 -1.45 1.20 -11.99
C VAL A 109 -1.48 1.83 -13.37
N GLY A 110 -0.54 2.75 -13.63
CA GLY A 110 -0.36 3.38 -14.94
C GLY A 110 0.36 2.48 -15.92
N THR A 111 0.09 2.63 -17.21
CA THR A 111 0.91 1.98 -18.25
C THR A 111 2.15 2.80 -18.62
N GLU A 112 2.13 4.10 -18.30
CA GLU A 112 3.18 5.06 -18.61
C GLU A 112 3.99 5.45 -17.38
N LYS A 113 5.19 5.99 -17.63
CA LYS A 113 6.03 6.60 -16.59
C LYS A 113 5.30 7.82 -16.01
N ASN A 114 4.97 7.78 -14.72
CA ASN A 114 4.37 8.91 -14.03
C ASN A 114 5.36 10.06 -13.81
N GLU A 115 4.85 11.24 -13.44
CA GLU A 115 5.67 12.44 -13.24
C GLU A 115 6.80 12.24 -12.21
N MET A 116 6.58 11.42 -11.18
CA MET A 116 7.60 11.11 -10.18
C MET A 116 8.72 10.25 -10.78
N ALA A 117 8.38 9.25 -11.59
CA ALA A 117 9.35 8.42 -12.32
C ALA A 117 10.20 9.25 -13.29
N LEU A 118 9.57 10.18 -14.01
CA LEU A 118 10.28 11.12 -14.87
C LEU A 118 11.18 12.07 -14.06
N GLY A 119 10.68 12.59 -12.94
CA GLY A 119 11.42 13.46 -12.03
C GLY A 119 12.69 12.79 -11.48
N TYR A 120 12.59 11.54 -11.01
CA TYR A 120 13.75 10.77 -10.60
C TYR A 120 14.71 10.53 -11.77
N GLY A 121 14.21 10.18 -12.95
CA GLY A 121 15.04 9.99 -14.14
C GLY A 121 15.87 11.23 -14.49
N GLU A 122 15.27 12.42 -14.42
CA GLU A 122 15.97 13.68 -14.67
C GLU A 122 16.92 14.07 -13.53
N MET A 123 16.54 13.83 -12.28
CA MET A 123 17.41 14.03 -11.12
C MET A 123 18.71 13.22 -11.26
N ILE A 124 18.59 11.93 -11.57
CA ILE A 124 19.74 11.02 -11.73
C ILE A 124 20.69 11.50 -12.82
N LYS A 125 20.15 11.96 -13.96
CA LYS A 125 20.95 12.51 -15.07
C LYS A 125 21.62 13.84 -14.74
N SER A 126 21.05 14.61 -13.82
CA SER A 126 21.55 15.94 -13.44
C SER A 126 22.70 15.91 -12.42
N MET A 127 22.82 14.81 -11.68
CA MET A 127 23.86 14.63 -10.66
C MET A 127 25.20 14.19 -11.28
N PRO A 128 26.34 14.44 -10.59
CA PRO A 128 27.64 13.91 -11.01
C PRO A 128 27.61 12.40 -11.20
N GLU A 129 28.16 11.90 -12.30
CA GLU A 129 28.16 10.47 -12.67
C GLU A 129 28.73 9.58 -11.56
N GLU A 130 29.77 10.06 -10.87
CA GLU A 130 30.40 9.38 -9.74
C GLU A 130 29.45 9.12 -8.56
N MET A 131 28.37 9.89 -8.44
CA MET A 131 27.34 9.69 -7.42
C MET A 131 26.26 8.71 -7.89
N THR A 132 25.97 8.63 -9.19
CA THR A 132 24.82 7.90 -9.73
C THR A 132 25.17 6.62 -10.49
N VAL A 133 26.45 6.27 -10.63
CA VAL A 133 26.90 5.11 -11.41
C VAL A 133 26.22 3.79 -11.03
N ASP A 134 26.08 3.51 -9.73
CA ASP A 134 25.44 2.28 -9.26
C ASP A 134 23.92 2.30 -9.49
N LEU A 135 23.31 3.48 -9.35
CA LEU A 135 21.89 3.69 -9.58
C LEU A 135 21.54 3.52 -11.06
N ILE A 136 22.32 4.14 -11.96
CA ILE A 136 22.19 3.99 -13.41
C ILE A 136 22.37 2.52 -13.80
N ARG A 137 23.39 1.83 -13.26
CA ARG A 137 23.60 0.40 -13.54
C ARG A 137 22.39 -0.45 -13.13
N THR A 138 21.72 -0.10 -12.04
CA THR A 138 20.51 -0.80 -11.59
C THR A 138 19.30 -0.48 -12.43
N TYR A 139 19.13 0.74 -12.93
CA TYR A 139 17.90 1.14 -13.63
C TYR A 139 18.05 1.22 -15.14
N ILE A 140 19.06 0.60 -15.74
CA ILE A 140 19.14 0.44 -17.20
C ILE A 140 18.28 -0.75 -17.63
N ASN A 141 17.43 -0.54 -18.64
CA ASN A 141 16.66 -1.60 -19.28
C ASN A 141 17.47 -2.38 -20.34
N ASP A 142 16.86 -3.38 -20.95
CA ASP A 142 17.49 -4.22 -21.97
C ASP A 142 17.91 -3.44 -23.23
N GLU A 143 17.29 -2.28 -23.48
CA GLU A 143 17.63 -1.35 -24.55
C GLU A 143 18.81 -0.41 -24.20
N GLY A 144 19.33 -0.47 -22.97
CA GLY A 144 20.44 0.38 -22.53
C GLY A 144 20.00 1.77 -22.05
N GLU A 145 18.71 1.99 -21.82
CA GLU A 145 18.12 3.26 -21.41
C GLU A 145 17.77 3.27 -19.93
N LEU A 146 17.88 4.45 -19.28
CA LEU A 146 17.43 4.63 -17.90
C LEU A 146 15.90 4.49 -17.83
N ASP A 147 15.45 3.52 -17.04
CA ASP A 147 14.06 3.15 -16.88
C ASP A 147 13.66 3.03 -15.41
N MET A 148 13.09 4.12 -14.88
CA MET A 148 12.52 4.13 -13.53
C MET A 148 11.27 3.24 -13.41
N GLY A 149 10.68 2.74 -14.50
CA GLY A 149 9.61 1.74 -14.46
C GLY A 149 10.02 0.50 -13.66
N LEU A 150 11.30 0.13 -13.67
CA LEU A 150 11.85 -0.98 -12.88
C LEU A 150 11.65 -0.81 -11.36
N PHE A 151 11.54 0.42 -10.86
CA PHE A 151 11.13 0.75 -9.48
C PHE A 151 9.60 0.90 -9.39
N PHE A 152 9.00 1.76 -10.23
CA PHE A 152 7.60 2.17 -10.07
C PHE A 152 6.59 1.03 -10.32
N ASP A 153 6.88 0.10 -11.24
CA ASP A 153 6.04 -1.07 -11.48
C ASP A 153 5.92 -1.97 -10.24
N LYS A 154 6.92 -1.90 -9.34
CA LYS A 154 6.96 -2.70 -8.11
C LYS A 154 6.03 -2.16 -7.04
N LEU A 155 5.66 -0.88 -7.11
CA LEU A 155 4.76 -0.25 -6.15
C LEU A 155 3.34 -0.81 -6.20
N SER A 156 2.98 -1.58 -7.24
CA SER A 156 1.72 -2.35 -7.23
C SER A 156 1.60 -3.29 -6.02
N ILE A 157 2.73 -3.74 -5.45
CA ILE A 157 2.76 -4.56 -4.23
C ILE A 157 2.55 -3.72 -2.96
N HIS A 158 3.00 -2.46 -2.98
CA HIS A 158 2.70 -1.50 -1.93
C HIS A 158 1.17 -1.26 -1.89
N GLU A 159 0.55 -0.96 -3.04
CA GLU A 159 -0.90 -0.77 -3.13
C GLU A 159 -1.69 -2.04 -2.78
N LEU A 160 -1.19 -3.22 -3.16
CA LEU A 160 -1.76 -4.49 -2.73
C LEU A 160 -1.75 -4.65 -1.22
N THR A 161 -0.73 -4.11 -0.55
CA THR A 161 -0.65 -4.20 0.91
C THR A 161 -1.69 -3.29 1.57
N HIS A 162 -1.97 -2.11 1.00
CA HIS A 162 -3.11 -1.27 1.42
C HIS A 162 -4.45 -2.00 1.28
N ASN A 163 -4.63 -2.85 0.26
CA ASN A 163 -5.83 -3.65 0.12
C ASN A 163 -6.12 -4.55 1.34
N PHE A 164 -5.09 -5.13 1.98
CA PHE A 164 -5.27 -5.94 3.19
C PHE A 164 -5.64 -5.11 4.43
N GLN A 165 -5.30 -3.82 4.46
CA GLN A 165 -5.65 -2.90 5.56
C GLN A 165 -7.12 -2.47 5.49
N ASP A 166 -7.76 -2.63 4.34
CA ASP A 166 -9.13 -2.22 4.10
C ASP A 166 -10.03 -3.43 3.82
N PRO A 167 -10.44 -4.21 4.83
CA PRO A 167 -11.27 -5.39 4.64
C PRO A 167 -12.65 -5.06 4.08
N LYS A 168 -13.11 -3.81 4.13
CA LYS A 168 -14.46 -3.40 3.74
C LYS A 168 -14.55 -2.64 2.43
N ASN A 169 -13.43 -2.40 1.73
CA ASN A 169 -13.37 -1.56 0.54
C ASN A 169 -13.94 -0.14 0.82
N GLN A 170 -13.64 0.41 1.99
CA GLN A 170 -14.17 1.68 2.47
C GLN A 170 -13.25 2.87 2.14
N GLU A 171 -13.71 4.07 2.48
CA GLU A 171 -12.93 5.29 2.37
C GLU A 171 -12.28 5.61 3.73
N GLY A 172 -10.95 5.80 3.75
CA GLY A 172 -10.19 6.03 4.98
C GLY A 172 -9.82 4.74 5.72
N TYR A 173 -8.55 4.61 6.11
CA TYR A 173 -7.96 3.30 6.44
C TYR A 173 -7.52 3.19 7.90
N SER A 174 -6.91 4.21 8.49
CA SER A 174 -6.48 4.16 9.88
C SER A 174 -6.43 5.52 10.57
N MET A 175 -6.18 5.48 11.88
CA MET A 175 -5.92 6.68 12.69
C MET A 175 -4.63 7.42 12.32
N SER A 176 -3.69 6.77 11.62
CA SER A 176 -2.39 7.33 11.27
C SER A 176 -1.90 6.89 9.89
N ARG A 177 -1.73 7.87 8.99
CA ARG A 177 -1.33 7.62 7.60
C ARG A 177 0.11 7.13 7.51
N TRP A 178 1.02 7.69 8.30
CA TRP A 178 2.41 7.22 8.27
C TRP A 178 2.53 5.74 8.63
N LEU A 179 1.69 5.23 9.53
CA LEU A 179 1.72 3.81 9.92
C LEU A 179 1.14 2.90 8.82
N GLU A 180 0.11 3.36 8.10
CA GLU A 180 -0.40 2.70 6.90
C GLU A 180 0.70 2.52 5.85
N GLU A 181 1.45 3.60 5.61
CA GLU A 181 2.51 3.69 4.60
C GLU A 181 3.72 2.84 4.97
N ILE A 182 4.13 2.81 6.25
CA ILE A 182 5.16 1.88 6.72
C ILE A 182 4.71 0.43 6.49
N HIS A 183 3.48 0.08 6.85
CA HIS A 183 2.98 -1.27 6.64
C HIS A 183 2.93 -1.65 5.14
N ALA A 184 2.50 -0.73 4.28
CA ALA A 184 2.48 -0.95 2.84
C ALA A 184 3.89 -1.19 2.28
N ASN A 185 4.86 -0.40 2.72
CA ASN A 185 6.27 -0.57 2.37
C ASN A 185 6.90 -1.85 2.99
N MET A 186 6.44 -2.30 4.15
CA MET A 186 6.83 -3.61 4.70
C MET A 186 6.37 -4.75 3.79
N GLY A 187 5.14 -4.70 3.28
CA GLY A 187 4.61 -5.72 2.36
C GLY A 187 5.41 -5.77 1.05
N LEU A 188 5.73 -4.60 0.48
CA LEU A 188 6.63 -4.44 -0.66
C LEU A 188 7.99 -5.10 -0.40
N TYR A 189 8.70 -4.67 0.65
CA TYR A 189 10.02 -5.18 0.97
C TYR A 189 10.01 -6.68 1.29
N ALA A 190 9.05 -7.15 2.09
CA ALA A 190 8.93 -8.55 2.46
C ALA A 190 8.72 -9.45 1.25
N PHE A 191 7.89 -9.03 0.29
CA PHE A 191 7.66 -9.77 -0.95
C PHE A 191 8.95 -9.88 -1.76
N TYR A 192 9.60 -8.76 -2.09
CA TYR A 192 10.82 -8.79 -2.90
C TYR A 192 11.96 -9.53 -2.20
N LYS A 193 12.18 -9.30 -0.90
CA LYS A 193 13.18 -10.04 -0.11
C LYS A 193 12.96 -11.56 -0.14
N THR A 194 11.71 -12.01 -0.13
CA THR A 194 11.38 -13.44 0.05
C THR A 194 11.14 -14.17 -1.27
N LYS A 195 10.51 -13.52 -2.24
CA LYS A 195 10.03 -14.14 -3.48
C LYS A 195 10.89 -13.80 -4.69
N ARG A 196 11.45 -12.59 -4.72
CA ARG A 196 12.24 -12.07 -5.85
C ARG A 196 13.49 -11.34 -5.36
N PRO A 197 14.37 -12.00 -4.58
CA PRO A 197 15.51 -11.34 -3.94
C PRO A 197 16.47 -10.68 -4.95
N GLU A 198 16.56 -11.21 -6.17
CA GLU A 198 17.32 -10.62 -7.29
C GLU A 198 16.76 -9.29 -7.77
N GLU A 199 15.46 -9.05 -7.59
CA GLU A 199 14.78 -7.80 -7.93
C GLU A 199 14.74 -6.80 -6.77
N LEU A 200 15.11 -7.20 -5.54
CA LEU A 200 15.08 -6.33 -4.37
C LEU A 200 15.95 -5.07 -4.54
N GLN A 201 17.03 -5.17 -5.30
CA GLN A 201 17.90 -4.03 -5.63
C GLN A 201 17.13 -2.90 -6.33
N TYR A 202 16.13 -3.22 -7.15
CA TYR A 202 15.32 -2.21 -7.83
C TYR A 202 14.42 -1.44 -6.87
N VAL A 203 14.21 -1.91 -5.64
CA VAL A 203 13.52 -1.15 -4.58
C VAL A 203 14.58 -0.41 -3.75
N MET A 204 15.57 -1.13 -3.24
CA MET A 204 16.44 -0.60 -2.19
C MET A 204 17.52 0.37 -2.66
N HIS A 205 18.02 0.26 -3.90
CA HIS A 205 19.07 1.16 -4.36
C HIS A 205 18.59 2.61 -4.46
N LEU A 206 17.38 2.86 -4.97
CA LEU A 206 16.82 4.20 -4.98
C LEU A 206 16.53 4.71 -3.56
N VAL A 207 16.06 3.84 -2.67
CA VAL A 207 15.82 4.17 -1.26
C VAL A 207 17.10 4.62 -0.58
N ASP A 208 18.14 3.79 -0.59
CA ASP A 208 19.41 4.08 0.06
C ASP A 208 20.05 5.36 -0.54
N PHE A 209 20.04 5.48 -1.87
CA PHE A 209 20.54 6.68 -2.55
C PHE A 209 19.81 7.95 -2.13
N SER A 210 18.47 7.93 -2.07
CA SER A 210 17.66 9.11 -1.75
C SER A 210 17.80 9.51 -0.29
N LEU A 211 18.03 8.55 0.62
CA LEU A 211 18.30 8.83 2.03
C LEU A 211 19.67 9.45 2.25
N GLU A 212 20.68 9.04 1.48
CA GLU A 212 22.02 9.64 1.50
C GLU A 212 22.06 11.01 0.81
N ASN A 213 21.18 11.23 -0.17
CA ASN A 213 21.14 12.44 -1.00
C ASN A 213 19.73 13.06 -1.00
N PRO A 214 19.21 13.50 0.16
CA PRO A 214 17.87 14.04 0.26
C PRO A 214 17.73 15.33 -0.56
N PRO A 215 16.52 15.63 -1.09
CA PRO A 215 16.25 16.90 -1.75
C PRO A 215 16.64 18.11 -0.88
N PRO A 216 17.20 19.18 -1.45
CA PRO A 216 17.49 20.38 -0.70
C PRO A 216 16.18 21.03 -0.22
N ALA A 217 16.15 21.47 1.04
CA ALA A 217 15.04 22.23 1.65
C ALA A 217 13.72 21.46 1.83
N LEU A 218 13.78 20.27 2.43
CA LEU A 218 12.60 19.60 2.97
C LEU A 218 11.95 20.45 4.09
N GLN A 219 10.65 20.69 3.97
CA GLN A 219 9.87 21.51 4.91
C GLN A 219 9.37 20.69 6.11
N TYR A 220 9.02 19.42 5.86
CA TYR A 220 8.43 18.51 6.84
C TYR A 220 9.41 17.41 7.24
N SER A 221 9.39 17.00 8.51
CA SER A 221 10.35 15.99 9.01
C SER A 221 9.79 15.00 10.02
N THR A 222 8.69 15.33 10.71
CA THR A 222 8.09 14.49 11.75
C THR A 222 6.99 13.57 11.21
N LEU A 223 6.61 12.53 11.96
CA LEU A 223 5.46 11.70 11.61
C LEU A 223 4.14 12.48 11.67
N GLU A 224 4.02 13.44 12.61
CA GLU A 224 2.87 14.34 12.72
C GLU A 224 2.74 15.28 11.51
N ASP A 225 3.86 15.78 10.98
CA ASP A 225 3.86 16.58 9.77
C ASP A 225 3.28 15.79 8.59
N PHE A 226 3.64 14.50 8.47
CA PHE A 226 3.12 13.62 7.43
C PHE A 226 1.61 13.46 7.54
N ASP A 227 1.10 13.11 8.71
CA ASP A 227 -0.34 12.94 8.93
C ASP A 227 -1.13 14.25 8.71
N THR A 228 -0.55 15.39 9.10
CA THR A 228 -1.21 16.70 9.01
C THR A 228 -1.23 17.22 7.57
N ASN A 229 -0.16 17.02 6.82
CA ASN A 229 0.05 17.63 5.51
C ASN A 229 -0.11 16.64 4.35
N TYR A 230 -0.52 15.39 4.61
CA TYR A 230 -0.57 14.30 3.62
C TYR A 230 -1.11 14.71 2.23
N PHE A 231 -2.25 15.42 2.19
CA PHE A 231 -2.89 15.82 0.93
C PHE A 231 -2.33 17.10 0.30
N THR A 232 -1.51 17.86 1.03
CA THR A 232 -0.99 19.17 0.61
C THR A 232 0.53 19.23 0.52
N MET A 233 1.21 18.15 0.92
CA MET A 233 2.65 18.00 0.90
C MET A 233 3.17 18.01 -0.54
N ASP A 234 4.31 18.64 -0.77
CA ASP A 234 4.94 18.61 -2.08
C ASP A 234 5.53 17.22 -2.40
N PRO A 235 5.71 16.89 -3.69
CA PRO A 235 6.22 15.58 -4.08
C PRO A 235 7.61 15.24 -3.55
N ALA A 236 8.49 16.22 -3.31
CA ALA A 236 9.84 15.95 -2.83
C ALA A 236 9.83 15.53 -1.36
N ASN A 237 9.05 16.23 -0.53
CA ASN A 237 8.82 15.81 0.84
C ASN A 237 8.12 14.45 0.93
N TYR A 238 7.04 14.23 0.16
CA TYR A 238 6.32 12.95 0.15
C TYR A 238 7.23 11.79 -0.28
N GLY A 239 8.00 11.99 -1.36
CA GLY A 239 8.99 11.03 -1.83
C GLY A 239 10.03 10.70 -0.75
N GLN A 240 10.55 11.70 -0.03
CA GLN A 240 11.49 11.45 1.07
C GLN A 240 10.88 10.62 2.20
N TYR A 241 9.63 10.89 2.59
CA TYR A 241 8.92 10.07 3.57
C TYR A 241 8.81 8.62 3.09
N GLN A 242 8.42 8.39 1.84
CA GLN A 242 8.31 7.05 1.27
C GLN A 242 9.64 6.28 1.30
N MET A 243 10.77 6.94 1.02
CA MET A 243 12.10 6.31 1.13
C MET A 243 12.42 5.93 2.58
N ARG A 244 12.11 6.81 3.55
CA ARG A 244 12.28 6.53 4.98
C ARG A 244 11.36 5.41 5.46
N PHE A 245 10.10 5.39 5.04
CA PHE A 245 9.15 4.32 5.36
C PHE A 245 9.57 2.98 4.77
N THR A 246 10.13 2.97 3.56
CA THR A 246 10.72 1.76 2.98
C THR A 246 11.89 1.25 3.81
N LYS A 247 12.75 2.15 4.30
CA LYS A 247 13.86 1.78 5.18
C LYS A 247 13.39 1.25 6.53
N ALA A 248 12.38 1.88 7.13
CA ALA A 248 11.75 1.38 8.35
C ALA A 248 11.11 0.00 8.13
N GLY A 249 10.44 -0.20 6.99
CA GLY A 249 9.87 -1.48 6.61
C GLY A 249 10.93 -2.56 6.45
N GLN A 250 12.09 -2.24 5.85
CA GLN A 250 13.25 -3.12 5.84
C GLN A 250 13.67 -3.51 7.26
N MET A 251 13.87 -2.54 8.15
CA MET A 251 14.33 -2.79 9.52
C MET A 251 13.36 -3.69 10.29
N LEU A 252 12.05 -3.47 10.17
CA LEU A 252 11.03 -4.29 10.80
C LEU A 252 11.05 -5.74 10.30
N ILE A 253 11.10 -5.92 8.98
CA ILE A 253 11.08 -7.24 8.36
C ILE A 253 12.40 -7.99 8.60
N ASP A 254 13.53 -7.30 8.64
CA ASP A 254 14.84 -7.90 8.94
C ASP A 254 14.94 -8.33 10.41
N SER A 255 14.41 -7.55 11.34
CA SER A 255 14.47 -7.83 12.79
C SER A 255 13.40 -8.83 13.25
N LEU A 256 12.16 -8.68 12.79
CA LEU A 256 11.00 -9.41 13.33
C LEU A 256 10.48 -10.49 12.36
N GLY A 257 10.96 -10.51 11.12
CA GLY A 257 10.52 -11.43 10.07
C GLY A 257 9.13 -11.09 9.52
N ASN A 258 8.75 -11.76 8.42
CA ASN A 258 7.51 -11.43 7.70
C ASN A 258 6.21 -11.60 8.52
N SER A 259 6.24 -12.34 9.63
CA SER A 259 5.06 -12.55 10.48
C SER A 259 4.54 -11.27 11.13
N ILE A 260 5.37 -10.23 11.27
CA ILE A 260 4.97 -8.95 11.86
C ILE A 260 3.94 -8.18 11.01
N LEU A 261 3.84 -8.48 9.71
CA LEU A 261 2.84 -7.87 8.83
C LEU A 261 1.43 -8.07 9.39
N LYS A 262 1.11 -9.27 9.89
CA LYS A 262 -0.25 -9.57 10.36
C LYS A 262 -0.66 -8.77 11.61
N PRO A 263 0.11 -8.77 12.72
CA PRO A 263 -0.23 -7.94 13.87
C PRO A 263 -0.39 -6.46 13.53
N LEU A 264 0.48 -5.90 12.68
CA LEU A 264 0.36 -4.51 12.28
C LEU A 264 -0.87 -4.24 11.39
N ASN A 265 -1.18 -5.14 10.45
CA ASN A 265 -2.40 -5.07 9.65
C ASN A 265 -3.66 -5.13 10.52
N ASP A 266 -3.71 -6.08 11.46
CA ASP A 266 -4.84 -6.24 12.39
C ASP A 266 -5.00 -4.99 13.28
N PHE A 267 -3.89 -4.38 13.69
CA PHE A 267 -3.89 -3.13 14.45
C PHE A 267 -4.48 -1.98 13.64
N LEU A 268 -4.04 -1.78 12.39
CA LEU A 268 -4.55 -0.74 11.50
C LEU A 268 -6.06 -0.89 11.25
N ILE A 269 -6.54 -2.12 11.03
CA ILE A 269 -7.98 -2.42 10.86
C ILE A 269 -8.77 -2.11 12.13
N LYS A 270 -8.23 -2.48 13.29
CA LYS A 270 -8.91 -2.30 14.58
C LYS A 270 -9.00 -0.84 15.00
N TYR A 271 -7.93 -0.09 14.75
CA TYR A 271 -7.77 1.32 15.12
C TYR A 271 -7.89 2.21 13.87
N ASP A 272 -9.09 2.19 13.28
CA ASP A 272 -9.44 2.99 12.12
C ASP A 272 -9.47 4.50 12.42
N GLU A 273 -9.77 5.32 11.41
CA GLU A 273 -9.86 6.78 11.54
C GLU A 273 -10.81 7.23 12.69
N SER A 274 -11.81 6.42 13.05
CA SER A 274 -12.73 6.73 14.14
C SER A 274 -12.06 6.78 15.52
N TYR A 275 -10.80 6.34 15.64
CA TYR A 275 -10.00 6.38 16.87
C TYR A 275 -9.05 7.58 16.99
N LYS A 276 -8.89 8.40 15.93
CA LYS A 276 -7.90 9.49 15.88
C LYS A 276 -7.96 10.45 17.08
N ASP A 277 -9.16 10.81 17.53
CA ASP A 277 -9.36 11.70 18.69
C ASP A 277 -9.72 10.95 19.99
N LYS A 278 -9.67 9.62 19.97
CA LYS A 278 -10.07 8.76 21.11
C LYS A 278 -8.89 8.16 21.86
N LEU A 279 -7.70 8.19 21.28
CA LEU A 279 -6.47 7.71 21.90
C LEU A 279 -5.52 8.89 22.07
N THR A 280 -4.98 9.03 23.27
CA THR A 280 -3.80 9.86 23.49
C THR A 280 -2.58 9.23 22.83
N GLU A 281 -1.52 10.02 22.59
CA GLU A 281 -0.27 9.50 22.04
C GLU A 281 0.33 8.37 22.92
N GLU A 282 0.27 8.54 24.25
CA GLU A 282 0.73 7.53 25.21
C GLU A 282 -0.06 6.22 25.07
N GLU A 283 -1.39 6.29 25.01
CA GLU A 283 -2.24 5.11 24.81
C GLU A 283 -2.03 4.45 23.45
N PHE A 284 -1.81 5.24 22.40
CA PHE A 284 -1.50 4.72 21.06
C PHE A 284 -0.18 3.94 21.07
N ARG A 285 0.88 4.53 21.64
CA ARG A 285 2.20 3.89 21.77
C ARG A 285 2.13 2.62 22.62
N GLU A 286 1.43 2.64 23.75
CA GLU A 286 1.25 1.46 24.59
C GLU A 286 0.54 0.33 23.83
N LYS A 287 -0.53 0.65 23.10
CA LYS A 287 -1.25 -0.33 22.29
C LYS A 287 -0.39 -0.88 21.16
N LEU A 288 0.38 -0.04 20.47
CA LEU A 288 1.26 -0.47 19.39
C LEU A 288 2.35 -1.41 19.92
N ALA A 289 2.98 -1.08 21.04
CA ALA A 289 4.00 -1.94 21.66
C ALA A 289 3.42 -3.29 22.15
N THR A 290 2.19 -3.30 22.66
CA THR A 290 1.60 -4.50 23.29
C THR A 290 0.86 -5.40 22.31
N GLU A 291 0.23 -4.84 21.28
CA GLU A 291 -0.57 -5.58 20.30
C GLU A 291 0.20 -5.89 19.01
N VAL A 292 1.26 -5.13 18.69
CA VAL A 292 2.10 -5.34 17.50
C VAL A 292 3.49 -5.81 17.91
N ASP A 293 4.39 -4.90 18.28
CA ASP A 293 5.72 -5.21 18.80
C ASP A 293 6.37 -3.92 19.36
N PRO A 294 7.11 -3.96 20.48
CA PRO A 294 7.82 -2.79 21.02
C PRO A 294 8.80 -2.13 20.03
N TYR A 295 9.40 -2.91 19.12
CA TYR A 295 10.36 -2.39 18.14
C TYR A 295 9.71 -1.42 17.14
N VAL A 296 8.39 -1.51 16.91
CA VAL A 296 7.67 -0.52 16.09
C VAL A 296 7.68 0.85 16.78
N VAL A 297 7.53 0.88 18.10
CA VAL A 297 7.59 2.12 18.88
C VAL A 297 9.01 2.68 18.95
N GLU A 298 10.02 1.82 19.06
CA GLU A 298 11.44 2.25 18.99
C GLU A 298 11.77 2.92 17.64
N LEU A 299 11.17 2.45 16.54
CA LEU A 299 11.30 3.11 15.24
C LEU A 299 10.62 4.48 15.19
N MET A 300 9.51 4.68 15.91
CA MET A 300 8.91 6.00 16.05
C MET A 300 9.85 6.95 16.81
N ASP A 301 10.49 6.46 17.87
CA ASP A 301 11.39 7.26 18.71
C ASP A 301 12.69 7.65 17.99
N SER A 302 13.09 6.86 17.00
CA SER A 302 14.26 7.13 16.16
C SER A 302 13.92 7.88 14.85
N TRP A 303 12.69 8.36 14.72
CA TRP A 303 12.25 9.11 13.55
C TRP A 303 12.76 10.56 13.52
N GLU A 304 13.14 11.14 14.66
CA GLU A 304 13.79 12.47 14.69
C GLU A 304 15.29 12.38 14.40
#